data_AF-A0A8I2GUA0-F1
#
_entry.id   AF-A0A8I2GUA0-F1
#
_cell.length_a   1.000
_cell.length_b   1.000
_cell.length_c   1.000
_cell.angle_alpha   90.00
_cell.angle_beta   90.00
_cell.angle_gamma   90.00
#
_symmetry.space_group_name_H-M   'P 1'
#
loop_
_entity.id
_entity.type
_entity.pdbx_description
1 polymer ?
#
loop_
_entity_poly.entity_id
_entity_poly.type
_entity_poly.pdbx_seq_one_letter_code
_entity_poly.pdbx_strand_id
1 'polypeptide(L)'
;MTKRLSINSNLVVLAVLLVVAGLASPYFWTIENIVNLIRVTSLIGVIAVGMNVVIISGGIDLSVGSVVALVGTLAASLATAGYPLGVVVLVPIAAALAAGVVNGSLVALLGFQPFVATLVTMTVFRGSGLVYSAGQPIYADYPAFIGFLARGTFGGIPAPAVLFLAIVLVTWYVMRFRAIGRMIYMVGANEKAAYYGGVLVWRVKLFTYVYCAALASIAGLILTARMGSGEPGQAGVLYELDAIAAVVIGGTALQGGRGSVWGALVGALVIGVVSNLFNLLGVAPEWQNVSKGAVILAAVIMAGAGPFIGAIFARRASNGSPYVTTPLRGLPLRRWMAPLSLLLFLFAVMNGGAYLLAPALFQADQARGPYTLANNYELTRVYSRSLEGYRQIVQQFPESGYYDAARIGIANSLMGLGRREEAIAQYQQLLTTLSAGETLKANRLAVLSKLASALEEAGDMAEFPNVYALLAAEYPDSSATADAKRYADTIAAATANATDSQSAGGSDLIAIDIAPAVVGKPFTISVRVDPKAVPAGTFSIALNSSFVSAFDVVSVKPATSGTSDYWGKRFFQFSMAAEPLGVVFTLKAKAAGKQLLDIDLERSFTLIELNTTMSVDVAGQ
;
A
#
# COMPACT_ATOMS: atom_id res chain seq x y z
N MET A 1 35.70 -38.10 0.69
CA MET A 1 36.06 -37.32 -0.51
C MET A 1 34.87 -36.79 -1.32
N THR A 2 33.71 -37.45 -1.33
CA THR A 2 32.53 -37.05 -2.15
C THR A 2 31.81 -35.76 -1.73
N LYS A 3 31.86 -35.33 -0.45
CA LYS A 3 31.20 -34.09 0.03
C LYS A 3 31.80 -32.77 -0.53
N ARG A 4 33.09 -32.75 -0.90
CA ARG A 4 33.74 -31.54 -1.47
C ARG A 4 33.44 -31.34 -2.96
N LEU A 5 33.07 -32.41 -3.68
CA LEU A 5 32.82 -32.36 -5.12
C LEU A 5 31.46 -31.75 -5.48
N SER A 6 30.41 -31.94 -4.66
CA SER A 6 29.06 -31.44 -4.99
C SER A 6 28.84 -29.94 -4.77
N ILE A 7 29.54 -29.32 -3.82
CA ILE A 7 29.48 -27.85 -3.64
C ILE A 7 30.21 -27.18 -4.81
N ASN A 8 31.32 -27.76 -5.26
CA ASN A 8 32.08 -27.24 -6.39
C ASN A 8 31.28 -27.31 -7.70
N SER A 9 30.49 -28.37 -7.95
CA SER A 9 29.65 -28.45 -9.15
C SER A 9 28.56 -27.38 -9.19
N ASN A 10 27.91 -27.08 -8.06
CA ASN A 10 26.82 -26.10 -8.01
C ASN A 10 27.34 -24.66 -8.15
N LEU A 11 28.53 -24.37 -7.64
CA LEU A 11 29.21 -23.09 -7.86
C LEU A 11 29.61 -22.90 -9.31
N VAL A 12 30.04 -23.97 -10.00
CA VAL A 12 30.32 -23.93 -11.44
C VAL A 12 29.04 -23.64 -12.23
N VAL A 13 27.92 -24.31 -11.92
CA VAL A 13 26.63 -24.03 -12.56
C VAL A 13 26.21 -22.57 -12.36
N LEU A 14 26.30 -22.06 -11.13
CA LEU A 14 26.00 -20.65 -10.85
C LEU A 14 26.92 -19.70 -11.63
N ALA A 15 28.23 -19.96 -11.66
CA ALA A 15 29.19 -19.13 -12.39
C ALA A 15 28.90 -19.11 -13.90
N VAL A 16 28.64 -20.27 -14.50
CA VAL A 16 28.24 -20.37 -15.92
C VAL A 16 26.95 -19.59 -16.16
N LEU A 17 25.95 -19.72 -15.29
CA LEU A 17 24.69 -19.02 -15.43
C LEU A 17 24.86 -17.49 -15.32
N LEU A 18 25.71 -17.00 -14.41
CA LEU A 18 26.02 -15.58 -14.28
C LEU A 18 26.70 -15.03 -15.55
N VAL A 19 27.63 -15.79 -16.13
CA VAL A 19 28.27 -15.41 -17.41
C VAL A 19 27.22 -15.36 -18.53
N VAL A 20 26.39 -16.40 -18.67
CA VAL A 20 25.34 -16.45 -19.70
C VAL A 20 24.35 -15.30 -19.53
N ALA A 21 23.89 -15.03 -18.31
CA ALA A 21 22.96 -13.94 -18.04
C ALA A 21 23.58 -12.56 -18.36
N GLY A 22 24.86 -12.39 -18.03
CA GLY A 22 25.64 -11.21 -18.36
C GLY A 22 25.84 -10.98 -19.87
N LEU A 23 25.97 -12.05 -20.65
CA LEU A 23 26.06 -11.97 -22.11
C LEU A 23 24.69 -11.78 -22.77
N ALA A 24 23.63 -12.33 -22.16
CA ALA A 24 22.28 -12.29 -22.71
C ALA A 24 21.60 -10.92 -22.52
N SER A 25 21.94 -10.16 -21.48
CA SER A 25 21.39 -8.82 -21.27
C SER A 25 22.46 -7.83 -20.80
N PRO A 26 22.63 -6.68 -21.47
CA PRO A 26 23.58 -5.66 -21.04
C PRO A 26 23.20 -5.02 -19.69
N TYR A 27 21.93 -5.12 -19.30
CA TYR A 27 21.43 -4.57 -18.03
C TYR A 27 21.71 -5.47 -16.82
N PHE A 28 22.12 -6.73 -17.05
CA PHE A 28 22.27 -7.73 -15.99
C PHE A 28 23.27 -7.29 -14.91
N TRP A 29 24.41 -6.73 -15.31
CA TRP A 29 25.49 -6.31 -14.41
C TRP A 29 25.29 -4.92 -13.78
N THR A 30 24.16 -4.25 -14.05
CA THR A 30 23.88 -2.95 -13.42
C THR A 30 23.72 -3.13 -11.90
N ILE A 31 24.21 -2.15 -11.13
CA ILE A 31 24.14 -2.20 -9.66
C ILE A 31 22.69 -2.33 -9.20
N GLU A 32 21.77 -1.60 -9.83
CA GLU A 32 20.33 -1.66 -9.56
C GLU A 32 19.77 -3.07 -9.77
N ASN A 33 20.13 -3.73 -10.88
CA ASN A 33 19.69 -5.09 -11.13
C ASN A 33 20.29 -6.09 -10.14
N ILE A 34 21.59 -6.00 -9.83
CA ILE A 34 22.24 -6.89 -8.85
C ILE A 34 21.61 -6.73 -7.46
N VAL A 35 21.37 -5.48 -7.04
CA VAL A 35 20.68 -5.16 -5.77
C VAL A 35 19.28 -5.75 -5.76
N ASN A 36 18.51 -5.60 -6.84
CA ASN A 36 17.16 -6.14 -6.93
C ASN A 36 17.14 -7.69 -6.98
N LEU A 37 18.03 -8.29 -7.76
CA LEU A 37 18.23 -9.73 -7.86
C LEU A 37 18.50 -10.34 -6.47
N ILE A 38 19.49 -9.80 -5.75
CA ILE A 38 19.84 -10.27 -4.42
C ILE A 38 18.65 -10.10 -3.46
N ARG A 39 17.95 -8.98 -3.51
CA ARG A 39 16.79 -8.69 -2.65
C ARG A 39 15.65 -9.69 -2.85
N VAL A 40 15.24 -9.94 -4.10
CA VAL A 40 14.16 -10.88 -4.43
C VAL A 40 14.57 -12.32 -4.10
N THR A 41 15.80 -12.68 -4.43
CA THR A 41 16.34 -14.02 -4.17
C THR A 41 16.41 -14.32 -2.69
N SER A 42 16.67 -13.32 -1.85
CA SER A 42 16.76 -13.50 -0.40
C SER A 42 15.44 -13.98 0.22
N LEU A 43 14.30 -13.53 -0.29
CA LEU A 43 12.98 -13.97 0.18
C LEU A 43 12.76 -15.47 -0.08
N ILE A 44 12.97 -15.90 -1.33
CA ILE A 44 12.87 -17.30 -1.72
C ILE A 44 13.94 -18.13 -0.99
N GLY A 45 15.14 -17.58 -0.83
CA GLY A 45 16.25 -18.21 -0.12
C GLY A 45 15.94 -18.53 1.34
N VAL A 46 15.31 -17.61 2.07
CA VAL A 46 14.88 -17.84 3.45
C VAL A 46 13.91 -19.02 3.53
N ILE A 47 12.93 -19.08 2.62
CA ILE A 47 11.97 -20.19 2.54
C ILE A 47 12.69 -21.49 2.15
N ALA A 48 13.59 -21.43 1.18
CA ALA A 48 14.39 -22.58 0.73
C ALA A 48 15.24 -23.18 1.85
N VAL A 49 15.79 -22.36 2.76
CA VAL A 49 16.51 -22.86 3.94
C VAL A 49 15.59 -23.65 4.89
N GLY A 50 14.36 -23.17 5.11
CA GLY A 50 13.35 -23.89 5.89
C GLY A 50 12.93 -25.21 5.22
N MET A 51 12.60 -25.13 3.94
CA MET A 51 12.26 -26.29 3.11
C MET A 51 13.39 -27.32 3.07
N ASN A 52 14.65 -26.88 3.04
CA ASN A 52 15.82 -27.76 3.10
C ASN A 52 15.83 -28.62 4.35
N VAL A 53 15.56 -28.01 5.51
CA VAL A 53 15.51 -28.74 6.79
C VAL A 53 14.37 -29.78 6.78
N VAL A 54 13.21 -29.43 6.22
CA VAL A 54 12.07 -30.35 6.06
C VAL A 54 12.42 -31.50 5.11
N ILE A 55 13.00 -31.22 3.94
CA ILE A 55 13.38 -32.24 2.95
C ILE A 55 14.48 -33.15 3.50
N ILE A 56 15.50 -32.62 4.20
CA ILE A 56 16.52 -33.45 4.84
C ILE A 56 15.90 -34.42 5.85
N SER A 57 14.81 -34.04 6.53
CA SER A 57 14.08 -34.94 7.45
C SER A 57 13.21 -36.00 6.76
N GLY A 58 13.10 -35.96 5.42
CA GLY A 58 12.23 -36.84 4.63
C GLY A 58 10.80 -36.32 4.44
N GLY A 59 10.57 -35.02 4.65
CA GLY A 59 9.28 -34.36 4.46
C GLY A 59 9.23 -33.41 3.26
N ILE A 60 8.06 -32.88 2.96
CA ILE A 60 7.82 -31.76 2.03
C ILE A 60 6.76 -30.88 2.67
N ASP A 61 6.87 -29.55 2.54
CA ASP A 61 5.87 -28.59 3.00
C ASP A 61 5.38 -27.68 1.86
N LEU A 62 4.27 -28.06 1.22
CA LEU A 62 3.68 -27.24 0.16
C LEU A 62 2.97 -25.98 0.66
N SER A 63 2.71 -25.88 1.96
CA SER A 63 1.92 -24.77 2.51
C SER A 63 2.73 -23.49 2.69
N VAL A 64 4.06 -23.51 2.55
CA VAL A 64 4.92 -22.35 2.86
C VAL A 64 4.51 -21.06 2.12
N GLY A 65 4.08 -21.17 0.86
CA GLY A 65 3.56 -20.03 0.09
C GLY A 65 2.24 -19.48 0.66
N SER A 66 1.34 -20.35 1.13
CA SER A 66 0.11 -19.94 1.80
C SER A 66 0.34 -19.35 3.20
N VAL A 67 1.37 -19.82 3.91
CA VAL A 67 1.79 -19.23 5.20
C VAL A 67 2.34 -17.83 4.99
N VAL A 68 3.15 -17.61 3.94
CA VAL A 68 3.61 -16.28 3.52
C VAL A 68 2.42 -15.34 3.29
N ALA A 69 1.38 -15.80 2.58
CA ALA A 69 0.18 -15.02 2.31
C ALA A 69 -0.62 -14.69 3.58
N LEU A 70 -0.83 -15.70 4.44
CA LEU A 70 -1.54 -15.53 5.72
C LEU A 70 -0.82 -14.52 6.62
N VAL A 71 0.50 -14.65 6.76
CA VAL A 71 1.34 -13.75 7.55
C VAL A 71 1.28 -12.33 7.01
N GLY A 72 1.40 -12.17 5.69
CA GLY A 72 1.31 -10.85 5.04
C GLY A 72 -0.04 -10.19 5.28
N THR A 73 -1.13 -10.94 5.13
CA THR A 73 -2.50 -10.46 5.33
C THR A 73 -2.74 -10.01 6.77
N LEU A 74 -2.31 -10.81 7.76
CA LEU A 74 -2.44 -10.46 9.17
C LEU A 74 -1.57 -9.24 9.53
N ALA A 75 -0.33 -9.19 9.05
CA ALA A 75 0.57 -8.07 9.30
C ALA A 75 0.04 -6.76 8.70
N ALA A 76 -0.47 -6.82 7.47
CA ALA A 76 -1.10 -5.68 6.80
C ALA A 76 -2.29 -5.16 7.61
N SER A 77 -3.22 -6.04 7.98
CA SER A 77 -4.40 -5.69 8.78
C SER A 77 -4.04 -5.01 10.10
N LEU A 78 -3.08 -5.57 10.84
CA LEU A 78 -2.64 -5.02 12.12
C LEU A 78 -1.93 -3.67 11.94
N ALA A 79 -1.13 -3.51 10.89
CA ALA A 79 -0.48 -2.24 10.56
C ALA A 79 -1.51 -1.16 10.17
N THR A 80 -2.48 -1.49 9.32
CA THR A 80 -3.58 -0.58 8.93
C THR A 80 -4.44 -0.18 10.13
N ALA A 81 -4.62 -1.08 11.10
CA ALA A 81 -5.33 -0.80 12.36
C ALA A 81 -4.48 0.00 13.37
N GLY A 82 -3.24 0.38 13.04
CA GLY A 82 -2.40 1.23 13.88
C GLY A 82 -1.77 0.53 15.09
N TYR A 83 -1.73 -0.81 15.11
CA TYR A 83 -1.10 -1.54 16.22
C TYR A 83 0.42 -1.32 16.27
N PRO A 84 1.04 -1.38 17.47
CA PRO A 84 2.47 -1.19 17.61
C PRO A 84 3.26 -2.33 16.94
N LEU A 85 4.51 -2.04 16.59
CA LEU A 85 5.43 -2.96 15.90
C LEU A 85 5.43 -4.37 16.50
N GLY A 86 5.45 -4.49 17.83
CA GLY A 86 5.46 -5.79 18.52
C GLY A 86 4.27 -6.66 18.15
N VAL A 87 3.07 -6.09 18.04
CA VAL A 87 1.84 -6.82 17.68
C VAL A 87 1.85 -7.17 16.19
N VAL A 88 2.23 -6.21 15.33
CA VAL A 88 2.33 -6.39 13.87
C VAL A 88 3.32 -7.51 13.50
N VAL A 89 4.33 -7.76 14.32
CA VAL A 89 5.32 -8.83 14.09
C VAL A 89 4.95 -10.13 14.80
N LEU A 90 4.61 -10.09 16.09
CA LEU A 90 4.48 -11.31 16.89
C LEU A 90 3.21 -12.10 16.57
N VAL A 91 2.09 -11.43 16.26
CA VAL A 91 0.82 -12.12 15.95
C VAL A 91 0.91 -12.91 14.63
N PRO A 92 1.40 -12.35 13.52
CA PRO A 92 1.60 -13.12 12.29
C PRO A 92 2.61 -14.25 12.44
N ILE A 93 3.73 -14.03 13.17
CA ILE A 93 4.70 -15.10 13.46
C ILE A 93 4.02 -16.22 14.27
N ALA A 94 3.22 -15.89 15.29
CA ALA A 94 2.52 -16.89 16.08
C ALA A 94 1.54 -17.72 15.23
N ALA A 95 0.81 -17.08 14.30
CA ALA A 95 -0.06 -17.78 13.35
C ALA A 95 0.72 -18.74 12.43
N ALA A 96 1.91 -18.33 11.95
CA ALA A 96 2.77 -19.21 11.17
C ALA A 96 3.35 -20.38 11.99
N LEU A 97 3.78 -20.13 13.23
CA LEU A 97 4.23 -21.20 14.12
C LEU A 97 3.11 -22.20 14.38
N ALA A 98 1.88 -21.74 14.58
CA ALA A 98 0.70 -22.60 14.70
C ALA A 98 0.48 -23.43 13.43
N ALA A 99 0.59 -22.82 12.25
CA ALA A 99 0.52 -23.54 10.97
C ALA A 99 1.61 -24.64 10.86
N GLY A 100 2.84 -24.34 11.28
CA GLY A 100 3.93 -25.32 11.35
C GLY A 100 3.68 -26.44 12.35
N VAL A 101 3.06 -26.14 13.50
CA VAL A 101 2.63 -27.16 14.48
C VAL A 101 1.55 -28.05 13.89
N VAL A 102 0.57 -27.49 13.16
CA VAL A 102 -0.48 -28.25 12.48
C VAL A 102 0.14 -29.22 11.48
N ASN A 103 0.95 -28.72 10.54
CA ASN A 103 1.62 -29.57 9.54
C ASN A 103 2.52 -30.62 10.19
N GLY A 104 3.35 -30.20 11.13
CA GLY A 104 4.25 -31.08 11.85
C GLY A 104 3.50 -32.16 12.61
N SER A 105 2.34 -31.86 13.18
CA SER A 105 1.51 -32.82 13.91
C SER A 105 0.80 -33.80 12.96
N LEU A 106 0.23 -33.32 11.85
CA LEU A 106 -0.36 -34.17 10.80
C LEU A 106 0.66 -35.19 10.28
N VAL A 107 1.89 -34.76 10.04
CA VAL A 107 2.94 -35.62 9.48
C VAL A 107 3.59 -36.50 10.56
N ALA A 108 4.02 -35.90 11.67
CA ALA A 108 4.88 -36.56 12.64
C ALA A 108 4.12 -37.37 13.70
N LEU A 109 2.90 -36.98 14.04
CA LEU A 109 2.08 -37.63 15.07
C LEU A 109 0.97 -38.48 14.45
N LEU A 110 0.29 -37.97 13.43
CA LEU A 110 -0.83 -38.68 12.78
C LEU A 110 -0.37 -39.57 11.61
N GLY A 111 0.88 -39.43 11.15
CA GLY A 111 1.45 -40.28 10.12
C GLY A 111 0.90 -40.05 8.72
N PHE A 112 0.30 -38.88 8.45
CA PHE A 112 -0.11 -38.52 7.09
C PHE A 112 1.13 -38.35 6.20
N GLN A 113 0.98 -38.68 4.91
CA GLN A 113 2.02 -38.42 3.93
C GLN A 113 2.27 -36.90 3.84
N PRO A 114 3.52 -36.43 3.97
CA PRO A 114 3.90 -35.01 3.96
C PRO A 114 3.23 -34.14 2.90
N PHE A 115 3.28 -34.61 1.65
CA PHE A 115 2.70 -33.91 0.51
C PHE A 115 1.19 -33.72 0.66
N VAL A 116 0.45 -34.76 1.05
CA VAL A 116 -1.02 -34.70 1.19
C VAL A 116 -1.40 -33.78 2.34
N ALA A 117 -0.75 -33.92 3.50
CA ALA A 117 -1.02 -33.08 4.67
C ALA A 117 -0.82 -31.60 4.34
N THR A 118 0.31 -31.26 3.71
CA THR A 118 0.65 -29.88 3.43
C THR A 118 -0.06 -29.29 2.21
N LEU A 119 -0.52 -30.12 1.27
CA LEU A 119 -1.41 -29.69 0.20
C LEU A 119 -2.78 -29.28 0.74
N VAL A 120 -3.34 -30.05 1.68
CA VAL A 120 -4.63 -29.72 2.31
C VAL A 120 -4.51 -28.43 3.12
N THR A 121 -3.47 -28.33 3.96
CA THR A 121 -3.29 -27.13 4.79
C THR A 121 -2.89 -25.91 3.97
N MET A 122 -2.23 -26.07 2.82
CA MET A 122 -2.00 -24.98 1.87
C MET A 122 -3.32 -24.29 1.48
N THR A 123 -4.33 -25.08 1.11
CA THR A 123 -5.66 -24.56 0.76
C THR A 123 -6.34 -23.93 1.97
N VAL A 124 -6.24 -24.55 3.15
CA VAL A 124 -6.83 -24.00 4.39
C VAL A 124 -6.20 -22.68 4.78
N PHE A 125 -4.87 -22.57 4.82
CA PHE A 125 -4.19 -21.34 5.24
C PHE A 125 -4.38 -20.20 4.25
N ARG A 126 -4.30 -20.50 2.94
CA ARG A 126 -4.60 -19.50 1.89
C ARG A 126 -6.06 -19.07 1.94
N GLY A 127 -6.98 -20.04 2.06
CA GLY A 127 -8.41 -19.80 2.21
C GLY A 127 -8.71 -18.97 3.45
N SER A 128 -8.01 -19.21 4.56
CA SER A 128 -8.15 -18.42 5.79
C SER A 128 -7.73 -16.97 5.58
N GLY A 129 -6.61 -16.72 4.88
CA GLY A 129 -6.21 -15.37 4.47
C GLY A 129 -7.25 -14.69 3.58
N LEU A 130 -7.80 -15.42 2.61
CA LEU A 130 -8.84 -14.92 1.70
C LEU A 130 -10.14 -14.61 2.44
N VAL A 131 -10.61 -15.49 3.34
CA VAL A 131 -11.80 -15.25 4.15
C VAL A 131 -11.57 -14.03 5.05
N TYR A 132 -10.40 -13.96 5.69
CA TYR A 132 -10.05 -12.86 6.57
C TYR A 132 -10.01 -11.50 5.85
N SER A 133 -9.56 -11.46 4.59
CA SER A 133 -9.49 -10.23 3.81
C SER A 133 -10.69 -9.97 2.92
N ALA A 134 -11.74 -10.80 3.00
CA ALA A 134 -12.85 -10.82 2.05
C ALA A 134 -12.40 -10.94 0.57
N GLY A 135 -11.30 -11.65 0.33
CA GLY A 135 -10.71 -11.88 -0.99
C GLY A 135 -9.92 -10.70 -1.55
N GLN A 136 -9.81 -9.59 -0.82
CA GLN A 136 -9.16 -8.37 -1.29
C GLN A 136 -7.76 -8.17 -0.70
N PRO A 137 -6.87 -7.43 -1.39
CA PRO A 137 -5.63 -6.95 -0.81
C PRO A 137 -5.88 -5.97 0.34
N ILE A 138 -5.04 -6.02 1.37
CA ILE A 138 -5.05 -5.06 2.48
C ILE A 138 -3.84 -4.15 2.36
N TYR A 139 -4.05 -2.89 1.99
CA TYR A 139 -2.98 -1.89 1.90
C TYR A 139 -2.62 -1.35 3.28
N ALA A 140 -1.32 -1.25 3.57
CA ALA A 140 -0.83 -0.87 4.88
C ALA A 140 0.48 -0.10 4.80
N ASP A 141 0.59 0.94 5.62
CA ASP A 141 1.86 1.56 5.95
C ASP A 141 2.50 0.81 7.12
N TYR A 142 3.59 0.11 6.81
CA TYR A 142 4.26 -0.73 7.79
C TYR A 142 5.17 0.09 8.71
N PRO A 143 5.29 -0.30 9.99
CA PRO A 143 6.27 0.28 10.91
C PRO A 143 7.68 0.33 10.29
N ALA A 144 8.39 1.44 10.56
CA ALA A 144 9.67 1.76 9.92
C ALA A 144 10.70 0.62 9.96
N PHE A 145 10.72 -0.16 11.04
CA PHE A 145 11.60 -1.32 11.18
C PHE A 145 11.33 -2.41 10.13
N ILE A 146 10.07 -2.77 9.88
CA ILE A 146 9.71 -3.77 8.87
C ILE A 146 9.95 -3.20 7.47
N GLY A 147 9.62 -1.91 7.26
CA GLY A 147 9.93 -1.20 6.02
C GLY A 147 11.44 -1.18 5.71
N PHE A 148 12.28 -0.99 6.72
CA PHE A 148 13.73 -1.07 6.60
C PHE A 148 14.20 -2.48 6.28
N LEU A 149 13.67 -3.52 6.95
CA LEU A 149 13.99 -4.90 6.61
C LEU A 149 13.59 -5.27 5.18
N ALA A 150 12.54 -4.64 4.62
CA ALA A 150 12.08 -4.88 3.25
C ALA A 150 12.83 -4.10 2.18
N ARG A 151 13.02 -2.78 2.38
CA ARG A 151 13.57 -1.84 1.38
C ARG A 151 14.94 -1.26 1.72
N GLY A 152 15.30 -1.24 3.00
CA GLY A 152 16.55 -0.67 3.49
C GLY A 152 17.81 -1.40 3.01
N THR A 153 18.95 -0.77 3.31
CA THR A 153 20.30 -1.27 3.00
C THR A 153 21.23 -1.09 4.21
N PHE A 154 22.18 -2.00 4.36
CA PHE A 154 23.31 -1.90 5.29
C PHE A 154 24.58 -1.71 4.47
N GLY A 155 25.15 -0.50 4.46
CA GLY A 155 26.38 -0.22 3.71
C GLY A 155 26.29 -0.55 2.21
N GLY A 156 25.11 -0.35 1.61
CA GLY A 156 24.83 -0.68 0.20
C GLY A 156 24.29 -2.09 -0.05
N ILE A 157 24.33 -3.00 0.93
CA ILE A 157 23.78 -4.36 0.82
C ILE A 157 22.31 -4.36 1.25
N PRO A 158 21.37 -4.93 0.47
CA PRO A 158 19.95 -5.01 0.86
C PRO A 158 19.76 -5.69 2.21
N ALA A 159 18.95 -5.10 3.10
CA ALA A 159 18.62 -5.69 4.40
C ALA A 159 18.07 -7.13 4.32
N PRO A 160 17.21 -7.50 3.33
CA PRO A 160 16.80 -8.88 3.15
C PRO A 160 17.96 -9.86 2.93
N ALA A 161 19.03 -9.41 2.26
CA ALA A 161 20.19 -10.23 1.95
C ALA A 161 21.04 -10.51 3.18
N VAL A 162 21.24 -9.49 4.02
CA VAL A 162 21.94 -9.63 5.30
C VAL A 162 21.19 -10.60 6.20
N LEU A 163 19.86 -10.45 6.27
CA LEU A 163 19.01 -11.35 7.05
C LEU A 163 19.04 -12.79 6.51
N PHE A 164 18.96 -12.96 5.19
CA PHE A 164 19.05 -14.27 4.56
C PHE A 164 20.39 -14.95 4.86
N LEU A 165 21.50 -14.23 4.73
CA LEU A 165 22.82 -14.76 5.06
C LEU A 165 22.93 -15.12 6.54
N ALA A 166 22.41 -14.28 7.43
CA ALA A 166 22.37 -14.57 8.87
C ALA A 166 21.57 -15.85 9.17
N ILE A 167 20.41 -16.03 8.53
CA ILE A 167 19.61 -17.26 8.64
C ILE A 167 20.40 -18.46 8.14
N VAL A 168 21.04 -18.38 6.96
CA VAL A 168 21.90 -19.46 6.43
C VAL A 168 23.00 -19.84 7.41
N LEU A 169 23.68 -18.86 8.01
CA LEU A 169 24.76 -19.10 8.97
C LEU A 169 24.24 -19.77 10.25
N VAL A 170 23.11 -19.30 10.79
CA VAL A 170 22.47 -19.89 11.97
C VAL A 170 22.01 -21.31 11.68
N THR A 171 21.29 -21.55 10.58
CA THR A 171 20.83 -22.90 10.20
C THR A 171 22.01 -23.81 9.93
N TRP A 172 23.04 -23.34 9.25
CA TRP A 172 24.27 -24.12 9.00
C TRP A 172 24.93 -24.51 10.32
N TYR A 173 25.08 -23.57 11.25
CA TYR A 173 25.65 -23.85 12.56
C TYR A 173 24.84 -24.91 13.32
N VAL A 174 23.51 -24.76 13.35
CA VAL A 174 22.60 -25.72 13.99
C VAL A 174 22.71 -27.10 13.35
N MET A 175 22.65 -27.17 12.02
CA MET A 175 22.68 -28.42 11.26
C MET A 175 24.04 -29.13 11.36
N ARG A 176 25.14 -28.36 11.44
CA ARG A 176 26.51 -28.91 11.47
C ARG A 176 26.97 -29.30 12.86
N PHE A 177 26.68 -28.49 13.87
CA PHE A 177 27.31 -28.61 15.19
C PHE A 177 26.34 -29.04 16.30
N ARG A 178 25.02 -28.86 16.15
CA ARG A 178 24.05 -29.19 17.21
C ARG A 178 23.46 -30.59 17.04
N ALA A 179 23.01 -31.18 18.15
CA ALA A 179 22.45 -32.53 18.18
C ALA A 179 21.21 -32.68 17.30
N ILE A 180 20.32 -31.66 17.30
CA ILE A 180 19.12 -31.64 16.47
C ILE A 180 19.44 -31.79 14.97
N GLY A 181 20.52 -31.16 14.49
CA GLY A 181 20.98 -31.31 13.11
C GLY A 181 21.29 -32.76 12.76
N ARG A 182 22.06 -33.47 13.60
CA ARG A 182 22.37 -34.89 13.41
C ARG A 182 21.10 -35.75 13.42
N MET A 183 20.17 -35.47 14.34
CA MET A 183 18.90 -36.19 14.43
C MET A 183 18.05 -36.00 13.16
N ILE A 184 18.00 -34.79 12.60
CA ILE A 184 17.30 -34.50 11.34
C ILE A 184 17.86 -35.34 10.19
N TYR A 185 19.19 -35.40 10.02
CA TYR A 185 19.83 -36.26 9.02
C TYR A 185 19.57 -37.75 9.26
N MET A 186 19.60 -38.21 10.52
CA MET A 186 19.33 -39.62 10.86
C MET A 186 17.89 -40.01 10.52
N VAL A 187 16.92 -39.18 10.91
CA VAL A 187 15.49 -39.41 10.65
C VAL A 187 15.23 -39.50 9.15
N GLY A 188 15.78 -38.57 8.35
CA GLY A 188 15.59 -38.63 6.91
C GLY A 188 16.36 -39.75 6.20
N ALA A 189 17.47 -40.24 6.76
CA ALA A 189 18.21 -41.35 6.17
C ALA A 189 17.48 -42.69 6.37
N ASN A 190 16.98 -42.94 7.58
CA ASN A 190 16.16 -44.10 7.90
C ASN A 190 15.37 -43.84 9.19
N GLU A 191 14.10 -43.52 9.04
CA GLU A 191 13.20 -43.20 10.15
C GLU A 191 13.08 -44.34 11.17
N LYS A 192 12.98 -45.58 10.70
CA LYS A 192 12.88 -46.77 11.58
C LYS A 192 14.17 -46.98 12.36
N ALA A 193 15.32 -46.87 11.72
CA ALA A 193 16.61 -47.01 12.38
C ALA A 193 16.85 -45.88 13.39
N ALA A 194 16.45 -44.65 13.08
CA ALA A 194 16.52 -43.53 14.01
C ALA A 194 15.65 -43.78 15.26
N TYR A 195 14.43 -44.31 15.06
CA TYR A 195 13.54 -44.68 16.16
C TYR A 195 14.14 -45.77 17.06
N TYR A 196 14.67 -46.85 16.48
CA TYR A 196 15.36 -47.91 17.24
C TYR A 196 16.66 -47.42 17.91
N GLY A 197 17.28 -46.38 17.35
CA GLY A 197 18.41 -45.67 17.95
C GLY A 197 18.05 -44.68 19.06
N GLY A 198 16.79 -44.65 19.50
CA GLY A 198 16.32 -43.81 20.61
C GLY A 198 15.97 -42.37 20.23
N VAL A 199 15.97 -42.02 18.93
CA VAL A 199 15.55 -40.68 18.48
C VAL A 199 14.03 -40.59 18.51
N LEU A 200 13.51 -39.56 19.19
CA LEU A 200 12.09 -39.22 19.16
C LEU A 200 11.74 -38.58 17.81
N VAL A 201 11.59 -39.43 16.78
CA VAL A 201 11.32 -39.06 15.38
C VAL A 201 10.24 -37.99 15.26
N TRP A 202 9.14 -38.15 16.00
CA TRP A 202 8.02 -37.24 15.92
C TRP A 202 8.38 -35.80 16.35
N ARG A 203 9.27 -35.64 17.35
CA ARG A 203 9.74 -34.32 17.80
C ARG A 203 10.62 -33.66 16.75
N VAL A 204 11.46 -34.46 16.10
CA VAL A 204 12.37 -33.99 15.04
C VAL A 204 11.56 -33.46 13.86
N LYS A 205 10.60 -34.25 13.36
CA LYS A 205 9.73 -33.83 12.26
C LYS A 205 8.85 -32.63 12.65
N LEU A 206 8.25 -32.62 13.84
CA LEU A 206 7.47 -31.47 14.32
C LEU A 206 8.33 -30.19 14.31
N PHE A 207 9.55 -30.26 14.83
CA PHE A 207 10.49 -29.14 14.83
C PHE A 207 10.80 -28.65 13.41
N THR A 208 11.01 -29.55 12.44
CA THR A 208 11.34 -29.13 11.07
C THR A 208 10.21 -28.34 10.40
N TYR A 209 8.95 -28.74 10.60
CA TYR A 209 7.79 -28.02 10.06
C TYR A 209 7.57 -26.67 10.75
N VAL A 210 7.70 -26.60 12.07
CA VAL A 210 7.62 -25.34 12.83
C VAL A 210 8.73 -24.38 12.42
N TYR A 211 9.95 -24.88 12.25
CA TYR A 211 11.09 -24.10 11.78
C TYR A 211 10.89 -23.57 10.36
N CYS A 212 10.36 -24.40 9.46
CA CYS A 212 10.03 -23.98 8.10
C CYS A 212 8.99 -22.85 8.08
N ALA A 213 7.92 -23.00 8.86
CA ALA A 213 6.88 -21.98 8.96
C ALA A 213 7.38 -20.68 9.61
N ALA A 214 8.30 -20.77 10.58
CA ALA A 214 8.96 -19.59 11.16
C ALA A 214 9.73 -18.80 10.09
N LEU A 215 10.52 -19.49 9.25
CA LEU A 215 11.24 -18.83 8.16
C LEU A 215 10.30 -18.29 7.07
N ALA A 216 9.23 -19.02 6.74
CA ALA A 216 8.19 -18.53 5.84
C ALA A 216 7.52 -17.25 6.38
N SER A 217 7.32 -17.13 7.70
CA SER A 217 6.76 -15.92 8.30
C SER A 217 7.68 -14.70 8.16
N ILE A 218 9.00 -14.89 8.31
CA ILE A 218 9.98 -13.83 8.09
C ILE A 218 9.92 -13.36 6.64
N ALA A 219 9.90 -14.29 5.69
CA ALA A 219 9.76 -13.96 4.28
C ALA A 219 8.42 -13.25 3.99
N GLY A 220 7.32 -13.66 4.61
CA GLY A 220 6.00 -13.03 4.49
C GLY A 220 5.96 -11.59 5.00
N LEU A 221 6.53 -11.32 6.18
CA LEU A 221 6.63 -9.97 6.73
C LEU A 221 7.43 -9.02 5.82
N ILE A 222 8.52 -9.52 5.24
CA ILE A 222 9.36 -8.72 4.34
C ILE A 222 8.68 -8.50 2.99
N LEU A 223 8.04 -9.55 2.44
CA LEU A 223 7.32 -9.46 1.17
C LEU A 223 6.14 -8.49 1.27
N THR A 224 5.30 -8.60 2.30
CA THR A 224 4.13 -7.75 2.50
C THR A 224 4.54 -6.29 2.70
N ALA A 225 5.60 -6.04 3.48
CA ALA A 225 6.13 -4.69 3.67
C ALA A 225 6.74 -4.12 2.40
N ARG A 226 7.37 -4.96 1.56
CA ARG A 226 7.89 -4.56 0.24
C ARG A 226 6.77 -4.14 -0.70
N MET A 227 5.68 -4.91 -0.77
CA MET A 227 4.53 -4.63 -1.64
C MET A 227 3.67 -3.46 -1.14
N GLY A 228 3.73 -3.14 0.16
CA GLY A 228 2.83 -2.15 0.77
C GLY A 228 1.40 -2.68 0.97
N SER A 229 1.19 -3.97 0.72
CA SER A 229 -0.09 -4.65 0.86
C SER A 229 0.10 -6.10 1.30
N GLY A 230 -0.87 -6.60 2.08
CA GLY A 230 -1.08 -8.01 2.33
C GLY A 230 -1.96 -8.60 1.23
N GLU A 231 -1.42 -9.56 0.48
CA GLU A 231 -2.03 -10.14 -0.72
C GLU A 231 -2.41 -11.61 -0.50
N PRO A 232 -3.59 -11.92 0.07
CA PRO A 232 -3.92 -13.30 0.48
C PRO A 232 -4.05 -14.27 -0.70
N GLY A 233 -4.47 -13.76 -1.87
CA GLY A 233 -4.59 -14.54 -3.10
C GLY A 233 -3.30 -14.72 -3.88
N GLN A 234 -2.40 -13.71 -3.85
CA GLN A 234 -1.25 -13.64 -4.76
C GLN A 234 0.12 -13.77 -4.07
N ALA A 235 0.23 -13.40 -2.80
CA ALA A 235 1.50 -13.54 -2.08
C ALA A 235 1.90 -15.02 -2.00
N GLY A 236 3.19 -15.27 -2.21
CA GLY A 236 3.79 -16.58 -2.07
C GLY A 236 3.26 -17.65 -3.03
N VAL A 237 2.52 -17.30 -4.09
CA VAL A 237 2.06 -18.28 -5.09
C VAL A 237 3.27 -18.98 -5.72
N LEU A 238 3.29 -20.31 -5.69
CA LEU A 238 4.36 -21.17 -6.19
C LEU A 238 5.73 -20.99 -5.49
N TYR A 239 5.81 -20.26 -4.38
CA TYR A 239 7.06 -20.12 -3.62
C TYR A 239 7.52 -21.45 -3.03
N GLU A 240 6.59 -22.34 -2.70
CA GLU A 240 6.88 -23.73 -2.33
C GLU A 240 7.63 -24.47 -3.43
N LEU A 241 7.25 -24.29 -4.70
CA LEU A 241 7.92 -24.95 -5.83
C LEU A 241 9.30 -24.35 -6.08
N ASP A 242 9.42 -23.01 -6.04
CA ASP A 242 10.71 -22.32 -6.17
C ASP A 242 11.68 -22.75 -5.04
N ALA A 243 11.19 -22.88 -3.81
CA ALA A 243 11.97 -23.35 -2.67
C ALA A 243 12.41 -24.81 -2.83
N ILE A 244 11.52 -25.71 -3.26
CA ILE A 244 11.87 -27.11 -3.55
C ILE A 244 12.91 -27.17 -4.67
N ALA A 245 12.72 -26.40 -5.75
CA ALA A 245 13.65 -26.31 -6.88
C ALA A 245 15.05 -25.91 -6.42
N ALA A 246 15.13 -24.83 -5.64
CA ALA A 246 16.38 -24.33 -5.07
C ALA A 246 17.07 -25.41 -4.21
N VAL A 247 16.33 -26.12 -3.38
CA VAL A 247 16.89 -27.15 -2.50
C VAL A 247 17.39 -28.38 -3.28
N VAL A 248 16.66 -28.80 -4.31
CA VAL A 248 17.01 -29.95 -5.18
C VAL A 248 18.21 -29.63 -6.06
N ILE A 249 18.22 -28.46 -6.73
CA ILE A 249 19.39 -27.97 -7.48
C ILE A 249 20.59 -27.82 -6.53
N GLY A 250 20.34 -27.39 -5.30
CA GLY A 250 21.30 -27.34 -4.21
C GLY A 250 21.91 -28.69 -3.79
N GLY A 251 21.41 -29.81 -4.33
CA GLY A 251 21.94 -31.16 -4.11
C GLY A 251 21.36 -31.89 -2.90
N THR A 252 20.20 -31.45 -2.40
CA THR A 252 19.48 -32.15 -1.33
C THR A 252 18.64 -33.28 -1.91
N ALA A 253 18.71 -34.46 -1.31
CA ALA A 253 17.96 -35.62 -1.79
C ALA A 253 16.50 -35.53 -1.33
N LEU A 254 15.55 -35.64 -2.28
CA LEU A 254 14.11 -35.64 -1.98
C LEU A 254 13.69 -36.80 -1.06
N GLN A 255 14.44 -37.90 -1.05
CA GLN A 255 14.19 -39.02 -0.14
C GLN A 255 14.61 -38.73 1.32
N GLY A 256 15.31 -37.62 1.58
CA GLY A 256 15.84 -37.26 2.89
C GLY A 256 17.24 -37.80 3.20
N GLY A 257 17.76 -37.42 4.36
CA GLY A 257 19.03 -37.92 4.91
C GLY A 257 20.31 -37.35 4.28
N ARG A 258 20.22 -36.61 3.16
CA ARG A 258 21.35 -35.95 2.51
C ARG A 258 20.96 -34.55 2.02
N GLY A 259 21.79 -33.56 2.31
CA GLY A 259 21.61 -32.17 1.89
C GLY A 259 22.59 -31.23 2.59
N SER A 260 22.66 -29.99 2.12
CA SER A 260 23.54 -28.95 2.67
C SER A 260 22.82 -27.60 2.70
N VAL A 261 22.95 -26.85 3.79
CA VAL A 261 22.40 -25.48 3.90
C VAL A 261 23.06 -24.55 2.86
N TRP A 262 24.37 -24.68 2.66
CA TRP A 262 25.08 -23.96 1.59
C TRP A 262 24.59 -24.35 0.19
N GLY A 263 24.17 -25.61 0.01
CA GLY A 263 23.56 -26.07 -1.23
C GLY A 263 22.26 -25.32 -1.53
N ALA A 264 21.38 -25.17 -0.53
CA ALA A 264 20.14 -24.41 -0.67
C ALA A 264 20.39 -22.91 -0.93
N LEU A 265 21.42 -22.31 -0.34
CA LEU A 265 21.84 -20.93 -0.67
C LEU A 265 22.19 -20.80 -2.16
N VAL A 266 23.08 -21.67 -2.67
CA VAL A 266 23.50 -21.63 -4.08
C VAL A 266 22.34 -21.92 -5.01
N GLY A 267 21.49 -22.90 -4.67
CA GLY A 267 20.31 -23.21 -5.47
C GLY A 267 19.28 -22.08 -5.50
N ALA A 268 19.08 -21.36 -4.38
CA ALA A 268 18.24 -20.17 -4.36
C ALA A 268 18.80 -19.06 -5.28
N LEU A 269 20.12 -18.85 -5.28
CA LEU A 269 20.80 -17.94 -6.21
C LEU A 269 20.60 -18.35 -7.67
N VAL A 270 20.66 -19.65 -7.99
CA VAL A 270 20.37 -20.15 -9.34
C VAL A 270 18.93 -19.81 -9.76
N ILE A 271 17.93 -20.13 -8.93
CA ILE A 271 16.52 -19.81 -9.22
C ILE A 271 16.29 -18.29 -9.34
N GLY A 272 16.94 -17.51 -8.49
CA GLY A 272 16.92 -16.05 -8.53
C GLY A 272 17.46 -15.48 -9.83
N VAL A 273 18.65 -15.95 -10.27
CA VAL A 273 19.28 -15.50 -11.52
C VAL A 273 18.44 -15.88 -12.74
N VAL A 274 17.89 -17.10 -12.79
CA VAL A 274 17.00 -17.52 -13.89
C VAL A 274 15.77 -16.61 -13.97
N SER A 275 15.11 -16.36 -12.83
CA SER A 275 13.92 -15.51 -12.78
C SER A 275 14.23 -14.06 -13.15
N ASN A 276 15.38 -13.53 -12.70
CA ASN A 276 15.82 -12.19 -13.05
C ASN A 276 16.16 -12.06 -14.54
N LEU A 277 16.84 -13.04 -15.12
CA LEU A 277 17.17 -13.05 -16.54
C LEU A 277 15.92 -13.04 -17.41
N PHE A 278 14.92 -13.87 -17.10
CA PHE A 278 13.65 -13.85 -17.84
C PHE A 278 12.93 -12.50 -17.75
N ASN A 279 12.96 -11.86 -16.59
CA ASN A 279 12.42 -10.50 -16.43
C ASN A 279 13.17 -9.48 -17.29
N LEU A 280 14.51 -9.54 -17.34
CA LEU A 280 15.32 -8.64 -18.17
C LEU A 280 15.13 -8.86 -19.67
N LEU A 281 14.81 -10.08 -20.08
CA LEU A 281 14.50 -10.43 -21.47
C LEU A 281 13.04 -10.16 -21.85
N GLY A 282 12.22 -9.63 -20.92
CA GLY A 282 10.81 -9.32 -21.17
C GLY A 282 9.93 -10.57 -21.38
N VAL A 283 10.34 -11.73 -20.86
CA VAL A 283 9.55 -12.97 -20.97
C VAL A 283 8.32 -12.85 -20.07
N ALA A 284 7.13 -13.10 -20.62
CA ALA A 284 5.89 -13.00 -19.85
C ALA A 284 5.86 -14.00 -18.67
N PRO A 285 5.29 -13.63 -17.50
CA PRO A 285 5.34 -14.44 -16.28
C PRO A 285 4.80 -15.88 -16.44
N GLU A 286 3.82 -16.09 -17.32
CA GLU A 286 3.22 -17.40 -17.60
C GLU A 286 4.26 -18.35 -18.20
N TRP A 287 5.06 -17.83 -19.15
CA TRP A 287 6.16 -18.58 -19.77
C TRP A 287 7.31 -18.82 -18.78
N GLN A 288 7.55 -17.89 -17.85
CA GLN A 288 8.52 -18.12 -16.78
C GLN A 288 8.13 -19.32 -15.92
N ASN A 289 6.85 -19.48 -15.57
CA ASN A 289 6.36 -20.61 -14.79
C ASN A 289 6.51 -21.94 -15.54
N VAL A 290 6.24 -21.96 -16.86
CA VAL A 290 6.48 -23.14 -17.71
C VAL A 290 7.96 -23.52 -17.69
N SER A 291 8.86 -22.55 -17.89
CA SER A 291 10.30 -22.79 -17.87
C SER A 291 10.81 -23.24 -16.49
N LYS A 292 10.32 -22.64 -15.40
CA LYS A 292 10.63 -23.07 -14.03
C LYS A 292 10.19 -24.53 -13.79
N GLY A 293 8.99 -24.90 -14.22
CA GLY A 293 8.50 -26.27 -14.16
C GLY A 293 9.39 -27.27 -14.91
N ALA A 294 9.85 -26.90 -16.11
CA ALA A 294 10.79 -27.71 -16.90
C ALA A 294 12.15 -27.85 -16.20
N VAL A 295 12.69 -26.78 -15.61
CA VAL A 295 13.94 -26.81 -14.84
C VAL A 295 13.81 -27.71 -13.62
N ILE A 296 12.69 -27.64 -12.89
CA ILE A 296 12.42 -28.54 -11.75
C ILE A 296 12.38 -29.99 -12.22
N LEU A 297 11.64 -30.27 -13.30
CA LEU A 297 11.55 -31.62 -13.85
C LEU A 297 12.93 -32.16 -14.25
N ALA A 298 13.74 -31.34 -14.93
CA ALA A 298 15.11 -31.69 -15.30
C ALA A 298 15.98 -31.95 -14.06
N ALA A 299 15.91 -31.09 -13.05
CA ALA A 299 16.62 -31.25 -11.78
C ALA A 299 16.24 -32.55 -11.06
N VAL A 300 14.94 -32.88 -11.03
CA VAL A 300 14.41 -34.11 -10.44
C VAL A 300 14.86 -35.35 -11.23
N ILE A 301 14.82 -35.30 -12.57
CA ILE A 301 15.31 -36.40 -13.42
C ILE A 301 16.81 -36.62 -13.19
N MET A 302 17.62 -35.56 -13.19
CA MET A 302 19.05 -35.67 -12.94
C MET A 302 19.36 -36.18 -11.53
N ALA A 303 18.63 -35.71 -10.52
CA ALA A 303 18.77 -36.17 -9.14
C ALA A 303 18.31 -37.64 -8.96
N GLY A 304 17.23 -38.02 -9.63
CA GLY A 304 16.64 -39.37 -9.61
C GLY A 304 17.37 -40.39 -10.48
N ALA A 305 18.14 -39.95 -11.47
CA ALA A 305 18.95 -40.83 -12.33
C ALA A 305 20.16 -41.44 -11.61
N GLY A 306 20.64 -40.83 -10.52
CA GLY A 306 21.81 -41.32 -9.76
C GLY A 306 21.66 -42.75 -9.24
N PRO A 307 20.58 -43.10 -8.51
CA PRO A 307 20.28 -44.46 -8.09
C PRO A 307 20.02 -45.42 -9.26
N PHE A 308 19.42 -44.96 -10.36
CA PHE A 308 19.08 -45.79 -11.52
C PHE A 308 20.32 -46.20 -12.32
N ILE A 309 21.23 -45.25 -12.56
CA ILE A 309 22.54 -45.50 -13.19
C ILE A 309 23.42 -46.34 -12.24
N GLY A 310 23.42 -46.02 -10.94
CA GLY A 310 24.11 -46.82 -9.93
C GLY A 310 23.62 -48.27 -9.84
N ALA A 311 22.32 -48.52 -10.02
CA ALA A 311 21.73 -49.86 -10.04
C ALA A 311 22.09 -50.66 -11.30
N ILE A 312 22.27 -50.01 -12.45
CA ILE A 312 22.77 -50.64 -13.68
C ILE A 312 24.22 -51.11 -13.48
N PHE A 313 25.05 -50.35 -12.78
CA PHE A 313 26.43 -50.74 -12.43
C PHE A 313 26.53 -51.68 -11.21
N ALA A 314 25.59 -51.62 -10.27
CA ALA A 314 25.59 -52.43 -9.04
C ALA A 314 24.92 -53.81 -9.20
N ARG A 315 24.33 -54.12 -10.35
CA ARG A 315 23.73 -55.43 -10.65
C ARG A 315 24.71 -56.62 -10.66
N ARG A 316 25.98 -56.41 -10.29
CA ARG A 316 26.97 -57.47 -10.08
C ARG A 316 27.27 -57.81 -8.62
N ALA A 317 26.62 -57.20 -7.64
CA ALA A 317 26.88 -57.51 -6.23
C ALA A 317 25.61 -57.57 -5.36
N SER A 318 25.35 -58.79 -4.90
CA SER A 318 24.57 -59.22 -3.73
C SER A 318 23.03 -59.23 -3.80
N ASN A 319 22.54 -60.47 -3.70
CA ASN A 319 21.20 -60.90 -3.31
C ASN A 319 20.85 -60.52 -1.86
N GLY A 320 19.56 -60.26 -1.62
CA GLY A 320 18.89 -60.63 -0.37
C GLY A 320 18.30 -59.46 0.44
N SER A 321 16.97 -59.34 0.47
CA SER A 321 16.15 -59.45 1.70
C SER A 321 14.69 -59.05 1.43
N PRO A 322 13.68 -59.72 2.05
CA PRO A 322 12.27 -59.57 1.73
C PRO A 322 11.59 -58.47 2.54
N TYR A 323 10.61 -57.80 1.91
CA TYR A 323 9.77 -56.77 2.54
C TYR A 323 8.75 -57.41 3.50
N VAL A 324 8.74 -56.96 4.75
CA VAL A 324 7.65 -57.22 5.71
C VAL A 324 6.83 -55.94 5.87
N THR A 325 5.57 -55.97 5.43
CA THR A 325 4.54 -55.01 5.78
C THR A 325 3.84 -55.50 7.06
N THR A 326 3.56 -54.62 8.02
CA THR A 326 2.63 -54.89 9.12
C THR A 326 2.20 -53.58 9.82
N PRO A 327 1.07 -53.58 10.55
CA PRO A 327 0.06 -52.53 10.45
C PRO A 327 0.05 -51.63 11.69
N LEU A 328 -0.39 -50.39 11.49
CA LEU A 328 -0.59 -49.37 12.54
C LEU A 328 -1.80 -49.70 13.42
N ARG A 329 -1.69 -50.67 14.34
CA ARG A 329 -2.83 -51.08 15.21
C ARG A 329 -2.65 -50.86 16.71
N GLY A 330 -1.63 -50.13 17.17
CA GLY A 330 -1.28 -50.13 18.60
C GLY A 330 -0.91 -48.79 19.25
N LEU A 331 -1.24 -47.62 18.70
CA LEU A 331 -0.89 -46.36 19.36
C LEU A 331 -2.06 -45.79 20.20
N PRO A 332 -1.82 -45.38 21.46
CA PRO A 332 -2.82 -44.81 22.37
C PRO A 332 -3.41 -43.45 21.90
N LEU A 333 -2.96 -42.93 20.75
CA LEU A 333 -3.39 -41.65 20.19
C LEU A 333 -4.79 -41.66 19.55
N ARG A 334 -5.43 -42.81 19.28
CA ARG A 334 -6.80 -42.84 18.73
C ARG A 334 -7.81 -42.09 19.61
N ARG A 335 -7.56 -42.04 20.93
CA ARG A 335 -8.39 -41.31 21.91
C ARG A 335 -8.22 -39.79 21.83
N TRP A 336 -7.10 -39.32 21.25
CA TRP A 336 -6.79 -37.91 21.07
C TRP A 336 -7.02 -37.41 19.64
N MET A 337 -7.27 -38.31 18.68
CA MET A 337 -7.65 -37.96 17.32
C MET A 337 -8.96 -37.17 17.27
N ALA A 338 -9.96 -37.57 18.05
CA ALA A 338 -11.23 -36.84 18.15
C ALA A 338 -11.06 -35.41 18.71
N PRO A 339 -10.35 -35.17 19.83
CA PRO A 339 -10.13 -33.81 20.34
C PRO A 339 -9.18 -32.96 19.49
N LEU A 340 -8.25 -33.54 18.72
CA LEU A 340 -7.37 -32.77 17.82
C LEU A 340 -8.10 -32.35 16.52
N SER A 341 -8.90 -33.25 15.95
CA SER A 341 -9.85 -32.91 14.88
C SER A 341 -10.89 -31.91 15.38
N LEU A 342 -11.34 -32.05 16.62
CA LEU A 342 -12.22 -31.08 17.30
C LEU A 342 -11.50 -29.75 17.53
N LEU A 343 -10.18 -29.71 17.79
CA LEU A 343 -9.42 -28.46 17.95
C LEU A 343 -9.24 -27.72 16.62
N LEU A 344 -8.97 -28.44 15.52
CA LEU A 344 -8.93 -27.87 14.17
C LEU A 344 -10.33 -27.42 13.71
N PHE A 345 -11.36 -28.19 14.06
CA PHE A 345 -12.76 -27.82 13.87
C PHE A 345 -13.17 -26.65 14.75
N LEU A 346 -12.77 -26.60 16.02
CA LEU A 346 -13.00 -25.48 16.94
C LEU A 346 -12.20 -24.25 16.53
N PHE A 347 -11.02 -24.38 15.93
CA PHE A 347 -10.30 -23.26 15.34
C PHE A 347 -11.07 -22.71 14.12
N ALA A 348 -11.55 -23.59 13.24
CA ALA A 348 -12.42 -23.20 12.12
C ALA A 348 -13.77 -22.59 12.60
N VAL A 349 -14.36 -23.14 13.67
CA VAL A 349 -15.61 -22.69 14.30
C VAL A 349 -15.40 -21.47 15.17
N MET A 350 -14.22 -21.22 15.74
CA MET A 350 -13.87 -19.97 16.44
C MET A 350 -13.66 -18.84 15.43
N ASN A 351 -13.08 -19.13 14.26
CA ASN A 351 -13.07 -18.18 13.15
C ASN A 351 -14.50 -17.90 12.66
N GLY A 352 -15.35 -18.92 12.56
CA GLY A 352 -16.80 -18.77 12.27
C GLY A 352 -17.61 -18.14 13.42
N GLY A 353 -17.18 -18.30 14.66
CA GLY A 353 -17.83 -17.83 15.88
C GLY A 353 -17.48 -16.38 16.17
N ALA A 354 -16.26 -15.95 15.86
CA ALA A 354 -15.88 -14.55 15.80
C ALA A 354 -16.70 -13.80 14.72
N TYR A 355 -16.96 -14.44 13.59
CA TYR A 355 -17.89 -13.95 12.57
C TYR A 355 -19.35 -13.86 13.06
N LEU A 356 -19.82 -14.79 13.91
CA LEU A 356 -21.18 -14.77 14.45
C LEU A 356 -21.37 -13.83 15.65
N LEU A 357 -20.36 -13.68 16.51
CA LEU A 357 -20.39 -12.84 17.72
C LEU A 357 -20.04 -11.37 17.45
N ALA A 358 -19.21 -11.12 16.43
CA ALA A 358 -18.81 -9.78 16.01
C ALA A 358 -18.73 -9.68 14.47
N PRO A 359 -19.85 -9.87 13.74
CA PRO A 359 -19.88 -9.84 12.27
C PRO A 359 -19.32 -8.53 11.68
N ALA A 360 -19.42 -7.42 12.41
CA ALA A 360 -18.86 -6.12 12.03
C ALA A 360 -17.31 -6.10 11.90
N LEU A 361 -16.59 -7.02 12.56
CA LEU A 361 -15.13 -7.16 12.39
C LEU A 361 -14.73 -7.86 11.08
N PHE A 362 -15.69 -8.52 10.41
CA PHE A 362 -15.44 -9.37 9.24
C PHE A 362 -16.25 -8.96 8.00
N GLN A 363 -17.23 -8.07 8.14
CA GLN A 363 -17.87 -7.41 7.02
C GLN A 363 -16.98 -6.26 6.53
N ALA A 364 -16.11 -6.59 5.58
CA ALA A 364 -15.41 -5.57 4.81
C ALA A 364 -16.38 -5.03 3.76
N ASP A 365 -16.71 -3.75 3.89
CA ASP A 365 -17.45 -3.03 2.88
C ASP A 365 -16.66 -3.02 1.56
N GLN A 366 -17.16 -3.75 0.56
CA GLN A 366 -16.47 -3.95 -0.71
C GLN A 366 -16.25 -2.65 -1.50
N ALA A 367 -16.97 -1.58 -1.14
CA ALA A 367 -16.75 -0.26 -1.71
C ALA A 367 -15.49 0.43 -1.17
N ARG A 368 -14.92 0.01 -0.03
CA ARG A 368 -13.81 0.72 0.64
C ARG A 368 -12.58 0.91 -0.27
N GLY A 369 -12.17 -0.14 -0.98
CA GLY A 369 -11.02 -0.11 -1.88
C GLY A 369 -11.24 0.83 -3.07
N PRO A 370 -12.30 0.60 -3.87
CA PRO A 370 -12.70 1.51 -4.94
C PRO A 370 -12.86 2.97 -4.47
N TYR A 371 -13.45 3.18 -3.29
CA TYR A 371 -13.65 4.51 -2.71
C TYR A 371 -12.32 5.19 -2.39
N THR A 372 -11.39 4.48 -1.77
CA THR A 372 -10.07 5.03 -1.44
C THR A 372 -9.31 5.44 -2.71
N LEU A 373 -9.40 4.64 -3.77
CA LEU A 373 -8.80 4.96 -5.06
C LEU A 373 -9.43 6.22 -5.69
N ALA A 374 -10.77 6.29 -5.72
CA ALA A 374 -11.49 7.45 -6.25
C ALA A 374 -11.17 8.72 -5.45
N ASN A 375 -11.08 8.63 -4.12
CA ASN A 375 -10.72 9.73 -3.23
C ASN A 375 -9.29 10.20 -3.43
N ASN A 376 -8.34 9.29 -3.67
CA ASN A 376 -6.96 9.68 -4.00
C ASN A 376 -6.89 10.44 -5.33
N TYR A 377 -7.68 10.05 -6.34
CA TYR A 377 -7.78 10.82 -7.59
C TYR A 377 -8.40 12.20 -7.36
N GLU A 378 -9.40 12.32 -6.49
CA GLU A 378 -10.02 13.61 -6.14
C GLU A 378 -9.00 14.53 -5.44
N LEU A 379 -8.28 14.02 -4.44
CA LEU A 379 -7.26 14.76 -3.68
C LEU A 379 -6.07 15.20 -4.56
N THR A 380 -5.74 14.40 -5.58
CA THR A 380 -4.69 14.72 -6.57
C THR A 380 -5.21 15.52 -7.78
N ARG A 381 -6.47 15.98 -7.73
CA ARG A 381 -7.14 16.81 -8.76
C ARG A 381 -7.31 16.12 -10.11
N VAL A 382 -7.30 14.79 -10.15
CA VAL A 382 -7.62 13.98 -11.33
C VAL A 382 -9.12 13.71 -11.39
N TYR A 383 -9.90 14.78 -11.50
CA TYR A 383 -11.34 14.77 -11.24
C TYR A 383 -12.17 13.92 -12.22
N SER A 384 -11.68 13.73 -13.45
CA SER A 384 -12.34 12.86 -14.43
C SER A 384 -12.33 11.39 -13.98
N ARG A 385 -11.21 10.92 -13.41
CA ARG A 385 -11.07 9.55 -12.92
C ARG A 385 -11.72 9.34 -11.56
N SER A 386 -11.67 10.33 -10.66
CA SER A 386 -12.39 10.25 -9.39
C SER A 386 -13.90 10.19 -9.62
N LEU A 387 -14.43 11.01 -10.54
CA LEU A 387 -15.86 11.01 -10.90
C LEU A 387 -16.32 9.65 -11.41
N GLU A 388 -15.55 9.04 -12.31
CA GLU A 388 -15.86 7.70 -12.82
C GLU A 388 -15.82 6.65 -11.71
N GLY A 389 -14.77 6.67 -10.88
CA GLY A 389 -14.61 5.75 -9.75
C GLY A 389 -15.76 5.85 -8.74
N TYR A 390 -16.17 7.06 -8.37
CA TYR A 390 -17.31 7.24 -7.46
C TYR A 390 -18.65 6.81 -8.06
N ARG A 391 -18.89 7.04 -9.36
CA ARG A 391 -20.11 6.56 -10.03
C ARG A 391 -20.21 5.04 -10.04
N GLN A 392 -19.09 4.36 -10.28
CA GLN A 392 -19.04 2.90 -10.21
C GLN A 392 -19.40 2.39 -8.81
N ILE A 393 -18.93 3.07 -7.76
CA ILE A 393 -19.25 2.70 -6.36
C ILE A 393 -20.74 2.82 -6.08
N VAL A 394 -21.33 3.97 -6.43
CA VAL A 394 -22.76 4.23 -6.23
C VAL A 394 -23.62 3.22 -7.00
N GLN A 395 -23.20 2.82 -8.19
CA GLN A 395 -23.91 1.84 -9.01
C GLN A 395 -23.77 0.40 -8.50
N GLN A 396 -22.58 0.02 -8.03
CA GLN A 396 -22.26 -1.37 -7.68
C GLN A 396 -22.49 -1.71 -6.21
N PHE A 397 -22.43 -0.71 -5.32
CA PHE A 397 -22.50 -0.90 -3.86
C PHE A 397 -23.51 0.05 -3.20
N PRO A 398 -24.82 -0.06 -3.52
CA PRO A 398 -25.85 0.82 -2.97
C PRO A 398 -26.06 0.67 -1.46
N GLU A 399 -25.72 -0.50 -0.89
CA GLU A 399 -25.86 -0.82 0.55
C GLU A 399 -24.58 -0.52 1.36
N SER A 400 -23.60 0.15 0.75
CA SER A 400 -22.30 0.43 1.36
C SER A 400 -22.34 1.60 2.35
N GLY A 401 -21.56 1.54 3.43
CA GLY A 401 -21.30 2.69 4.30
C GLY A 401 -20.49 3.80 3.62
N TYR A 402 -19.84 3.51 2.49
CA TYR A 402 -19.19 4.51 1.62
C TYR A 402 -20.13 5.07 0.54
N TYR A 403 -21.39 4.63 0.47
CA TYR A 403 -22.33 5.06 -0.55
C TYR A 403 -22.54 6.58 -0.56
N ASP A 404 -22.89 7.17 0.57
CA ASP A 404 -23.11 8.61 0.68
C ASP A 404 -21.81 9.40 0.50
N ALA A 405 -20.70 8.88 1.01
CA ALA A 405 -19.39 9.49 0.83
C ALA A 405 -18.97 9.52 -0.65
N ALA A 406 -19.29 8.47 -1.41
CA ALA A 406 -19.02 8.41 -2.85
C ALA A 406 -19.89 9.41 -3.61
N ARG A 407 -21.16 9.56 -3.24
CA ARG A 407 -22.04 10.59 -3.82
C ARG A 407 -21.55 12.02 -3.54
N ILE A 408 -21.01 12.27 -2.34
CA ILE A 408 -20.34 13.54 -2.02
C ILE A 408 -19.11 13.73 -2.92
N GLY A 409 -18.30 12.69 -3.10
CA GLY A 409 -17.15 12.70 -4.00
C GLY A 409 -17.50 12.96 -5.47
N ILE A 410 -18.66 12.48 -5.95
CA ILE A 410 -19.22 12.82 -7.28
C ILE A 410 -19.44 14.33 -7.38
N ALA A 411 -20.14 14.93 -6.42
CA ALA A 411 -20.44 16.36 -6.41
C ALA A 411 -19.15 17.21 -6.34
N ASN A 412 -18.18 16.81 -5.50
CA ASN A 412 -16.87 17.46 -5.44
C ASN A 412 -16.11 17.38 -6.77
N SER A 413 -16.11 16.21 -7.40
CA SER A 413 -15.41 15.99 -8.67
C SER A 413 -16.06 16.76 -9.82
N LEU A 414 -17.39 16.90 -9.82
CA LEU A 414 -18.12 17.75 -10.77
C LEU A 414 -17.76 19.23 -10.59
N MET A 415 -17.68 19.72 -9.34
CA MET A 415 -17.17 21.07 -9.06
C MET A 415 -15.75 21.26 -9.58
N GLY A 416 -14.84 20.31 -9.31
CA GLY A 416 -13.46 20.35 -9.78
C GLY A 416 -13.30 20.33 -11.31
N LEU A 417 -14.28 19.78 -12.03
CA LEU A 417 -14.36 19.80 -13.50
C LEU A 417 -15.05 21.05 -14.06
N GLY A 418 -15.52 21.97 -13.21
CA GLY A 418 -16.28 23.16 -13.63
C GLY A 418 -17.74 22.89 -14.01
N ARG A 419 -18.27 21.69 -13.75
CA ARG A 419 -19.66 21.30 -14.04
C ARG A 419 -20.59 21.68 -12.90
N ARG A 420 -20.70 22.99 -12.65
CA ARG A 420 -21.29 23.57 -11.43
C ARG A 420 -22.78 23.24 -11.23
N GLU A 421 -23.59 23.41 -12.27
CA GLU A 421 -25.04 23.13 -12.19
C GLU A 421 -25.31 21.68 -11.79
N GLU A 422 -24.56 20.73 -12.37
CA GLU A 422 -24.68 19.31 -12.02
C GLU A 422 -24.22 19.02 -10.58
N ALA A 423 -23.19 19.71 -10.10
CA ALA A 423 -22.72 19.54 -8.73
C ALA A 423 -23.73 20.07 -7.70
N ILE A 424 -24.32 21.24 -7.94
CA ILE A 424 -25.36 21.84 -7.10
C ILE A 424 -26.56 20.90 -7.00
N ALA A 425 -27.04 20.37 -8.13
CA ALA A 425 -28.12 19.39 -8.17
C ALA A 425 -27.80 18.12 -7.35
N GLN A 426 -26.55 17.63 -7.42
CA GLN A 426 -26.12 16.47 -6.63
C GLN A 426 -26.07 16.76 -5.12
N TYR A 427 -25.59 17.93 -4.70
CA TYR A 427 -25.61 18.31 -3.29
C TYR A 427 -27.04 18.46 -2.75
N GLN A 428 -27.96 19.06 -3.51
CA GLN A 428 -29.38 19.17 -3.13
C GLN A 428 -30.01 17.78 -2.96
N GLN A 429 -29.74 16.85 -3.88
CA GLN A 429 -30.22 15.46 -3.78
C GLN A 429 -29.61 14.70 -2.58
N LEU A 430 -28.40 15.07 -2.15
CA LEU A 430 -27.79 14.52 -0.94
C LEU A 430 -28.48 15.03 0.33
N LEU A 431 -28.90 16.30 0.35
CA LEU A 431 -29.60 16.89 1.51
C LEU A 431 -30.97 16.29 1.79
N THR A 432 -31.67 15.80 0.76
CA THR A 432 -32.96 15.11 0.92
C THR A 432 -32.81 13.68 1.46
N THR A 433 -31.63 13.08 1.31
CA THR A 433 -31.36 11.68 1.71
C THR A 433 -30.62 11.58 3.05
N LEU A 434 -29.74 12.53 3.36
CA LEU A 434 -29.02 12.62 4.63
C LEU A 434 -29.90 13.26 5.72
N SER A 435 -30.76 12.48 6.40
CA SER A 435 -31.63 13.02 7.46
C SER A 435 -30.87 13.55 8.69
N ALA A 436 -31.49 14.44 9.48
CA ALA A 436 -30.88 15.12 10.63
C ALA A 436 -30.58 14.22 11.86
N GLY A 437 -30.90 12.92 11.79
CA GLY A 437 -30.75 11.96 12.89
C GLY A 437 -29.37 11.32 12.97
N GLU A 438 -28.84 11.18 14.18
CA GLU A 438 -27.43 10.92 14.51
C GLU A 438 -26.83 9.64 13.91
N THR A 439 -25.99 9.83 12.89
CA THR A 439 -24.82 8.99 12.50
C THR A 439 -24.01 9.67 11.38
N LEU A 440 -24.60 10.66 10.68
CA LEU A 440 -24.02 11.33 9.49
C LEU A 440 -23.90 12.86 9.62
N LYS A 441 -23.92 13.43 10.85
CA LYS A 441 -23.83 14.89 11.10
C LYS A 441 -22.64 15.56 10.39
N ALA A 442 -21.47 14.92 10.38
CA ALA A 442 -20.28 15.46 9.70
C ALA A 442 -20.44 15.52 8.17
N ASN A 443 -21.07 14.52 7.57
CA ASN A 443 -21.34 14.48 6.12
C ASN A 443 -22.39 15.51 5.74
N ARG A 444 -23.45 15.68 6.56
CA ARG A 444 -24.49 16.69 6.35
C ARG A 444 -23.93 18.12 6.45
N LEU A 445 -23.08 18.39 7.45
CA LEU A 445 -22.37 19.67 7.55
C LEU A 445 -21.47 19.91 6.33
N ALA A 446 -20.71 18.90 5.90
CA ALA A 446 -19.83 19.02 4.72
C ALA A 446 -20.63 19.32 3.44
N VAL A 447 -21.78 18.67 3.24
CA VAL A 447 -22.67 18.92 2.10
C VAL A 447 -23.27 20.33 2.16
N LEU A 448 -23.82 20.74 3.30
CA LEU A 448 -24.39 22.09 3.46
C LEU A 448 -23.34 23.17 3.25
N SER A 449 -22.13 22.99 3.79
CA SER A 449 -21.01 23.93 3.62
C SER A 449 -20.59 24.06 2.16
N LYS A 450 -20.45 22.92 1.45
CA LYS A 450 -20.08 22.90 0.02
C LYS A 450 -21.18 23.44 -0.88
N LEU A 451 -22.45 23.15 -0.57
CA LEU A 451 -23.59 23.69 -1.30
C LEU A 451 -23.69 25.21 -1.11
N ALA A 452 -23.58 25.71 0.13
CA ALA A 452 -23.57 27.14 0.40
C ALA A 452 -22.46 27.85 -0.39
N SER A 453 -21.24 27.30 -0.36
CA SER A 453 -20.12 27.85 -1.13
C SER A 453 -20.38 27.82 -2.65
N ALA A 454 -20.96 26.73 -3.16
CA ALA A 454 -21.27 26.61 -4.58
C ALA A 454 -22.37 27.57 -5.04
N LEU A 455 -23.40 27.80 -4.21
CA LEU A 455 -24.48 28.76 -4.48
C LEU A 455 -24.00 30.21 -4.38
N GLU A 456 -23.11 30.50 -3.43
CA GLU A 456 -22.43 31.80 -3.32
C GLU A 456 -21.57 32.08 -4.56
N GLU A 457 -20.72 31.13 -4.98
CA GLU A 457 -19.94 31.26 -6.22
C GLU A 457 -20.81 31.40 -7.48
N ALA A 458 -21.99 30.79 -7.47
CA ALA A 458 -22.96 30.88 -8.57
C ALA A 458 -23.78 32.16 -8.54
N GLY A 459 -23.76 32.93 -7.44
CA GLY A 459 -24.61 34.10 -7.27
C GLY A 459 -26.09 33.77 -7.07
N ASP A 460 -26.43 32.57 -6.61
CA ASP A 460 -27.82 32.13 -6.48
C ASP A 460 -28.47 32.71 -5.21
N MET A 461 -29.17 33.84 -5.39
CA MET A 461 -29.82 34.57 -4.30
C MET A 461 -31.17 33.95 -3.88
N ALA A 462 -31.74 33.03 -4.66
CA ALA A 462 -33.04 32.45 -4.38
C ALA A 462 -32.92 31.25 -3.43
N GLU A 463 -31.93 30.40 -3.66
CA GLU A 463 -31.79 29.16 -2.90
C GLU A 463 -30.82 29.28 -1.72
N PHE A 464 -29.80 30.14 -1.81
CA PHE A 464 -28.81 30.32 -0.75
C PHE A 464 -29.43 30.63 0.63
N PRO A 465 -30.45 31.51 0.77
CA PRO A 465 -31.05 31.79 2.08
C PRO A 465 -31.65 30.57 2.76
N ASN A 466 -32.20 29.62 1.99
CA ASN A 466 -32.76 28.38 2.53
C ASN A 466 -31.66 27.45 3.07
N VAL A 467 -30.55 27.34 2.34
CA VAL A 467 -29.39 26.54 2.76
C VAL A 467 -28.70 27.14 3.98
N TYR A 468 -28.57 28.47 4.02
CA TYR A 468 -28.04 29.18 5.19
C TYR A 468 -28.94 28.99 6.42
N ALA A 469 -30.26 29.12 6.29
CA ALA A 469 -31.19 28.91 7.39
C ALA A 469 -31.08 27.51 7.99
N LEU A 470 -30.93 26.48 7.15
CA LEU A 470 -30.68 25.10 7.60
C LEU A 470 -29.35 24.95 8.33
N LEU A 471 -28.28 25.53 7.78
CA LEU A 471 -26.93 25.43 8.35
C LEU A 471 -26.81 26.21 9.68
N ALA A 472 -27.50 27.34 9.82
CA ALA A 472 -27.62 28.10 11.07
C ALA A 472 -28.49 27.39 12.13
N ALA A 473 -29.57 26.73 11.71
CA ALA A 473 -30.44 25.99 12.63
C ALA A 473 -29.78 24.70 13.14
N GLU A 474 -29.07 23.97 12.27
CA GLU A 474 -28.50 22.67 12.60
C GLU A 474 -27.07 22.74 13.17
N TYR A 475 -26.28 23.74 12.76
CA TYR A 475 -24.85 23.85 13.12
C TYR A 475 -24.45 25.30 13.50
N PRO A 476 -25.09 25.93 14.50
CA PRO A 476 -24.92 27.36 14.79
C PRO A 476 -23.47 27.78 15.07
N ASP A 477 -22.69 26.91 15.72
CA ASP A 477 -21.31 27.21 16.13
C ASP A 477 -20.24 26.82 15.09
N SER A 478 -20.64 26.38 13.88
CA SER A 478 -19.69 25.92 12.88
C SER A 478 -19.04 27.10 12.12
N SER A 479 -17.78 26.93 11.71
CA SER A 479 -17.10 27.91 10.85
C SER A 479 -17.83 28.14 9.53
N ALA A 480 -18.45 27.08 8.97
CA ALA A 480 -19.27 27.18 7.77
C ALA A 480 -20.48 28.11 7.97
N THR A 481 -21.04 28.17 9.18
CA THR A 481 -22.18 29.05 9.50
C THR A 481 -21.74 30.49 9.61
N ALA A 482 -20.60 30.72 10.23
CA ALA A 482 -19.99 32.04 10.30
C ALA A 482 -19.61 32.56 8.89
N ASP A 483 -19.10 31.69 8.02
CA ASP A 483 -18.74 32.05 6.65
C ASP A 483 -20.00 32.32 5.80
N ALA A 484 -20.99 31.42 5.82
CA ALA A 484 -22.24 31.58 5.07
C ALA A 484 -23.10 32.76 5.53
N LYS A 485 -23.03 33.14 6.81
CA LYS A 485 -23.74 34.30 7.36
C LYS A 485 -23.38 35.59 6.64
N ARG A 486 -22.12 35.77 6.23
CA ARG A 486 -21.68 36.99 5.55
C ARG A 486 -22.41 37.18 4.23
N TYR A 487 -22.50 36.13 3.43
CA TYR A 487 -23.21 36.19 2.16
C TYR A 487 -24.74 36.28 2.38
N ALA A 488 -25.29 35.61 3.40
CA ALA A 488 -26.70 35.78 3.78
C ALA A 488 -27.03 37.23 4.17
N ASP A 489 -26.17 37.88 4.96
CA ASP A 489 -26.32 39.27 5.37
C ASP A 489 -26.24 40.21 4.13
N THR A 490 -25.41 39.90 3.13
CA THR A 490 -25.38 40.66 1.86
C THR A 490 -26.66 40.50 1.04
N ILE A 491 -27.23 39.29 0.96
CA ILE A 491 -28.52 39.05 0.28
C ILE A 491 -29.66 39.74 1.03
N ALA A 492 -29.66 39.68 2.37
CA ALA A 492 -30.66 40.34 3.21
C ALA A 492 -30.57 41.87 3.10
N ALA A 493 -29.37 42.43 3.08
CA ALA A 493 -29.15 43.85 2.82
C ALA A 493 -29.60 44.26 1.40
N ALA A 494 -29.33 43.44 0.39
CA ALA A 494 -29.79 43.68 -0.98
C ALA A 494 -31.33 43.61 -1.10
N THR A 495 -31.99 42.73 -0.32
CA THR A 495 -33.45 42.56 -0.32
C THR A 495 -34.16 43.66 0.49
N ALA A 496 -33.58 44.10 1.61
CA ALA A 496 -34.09 45.22 2.42
C ALA A 496 -33.96 46.57 1.70
N ASN A 497 -32.89 46.75 0.92
CA ASN A 497 -32.65 47.93 0.09
C ASN A 497 -33.54 48.01 -1.17
N ALA A 498 -34.43 47.04 -1.41
CA ALA A 498 -35.43 47.11 -2.48
C ALA A 498 -36.64 48.01 -2.12
N THR A 499 -36.75 48.46 -0.87
CA THR A 499 -37.83 49.38 -0.42
C THR A 499 -37.37 50.80 -0.15
N ASP A 500 -36.08 51.10 -0.14
CA ASP A 500 -35.58 52.47 -0.09
C ASP A 500 -34.24 52.55 -0.81
N SER A 501 -34.25 53.29 -1.91
CA SER A 501 -33.08 53.56 -2.71
C SER A 501 -32.06 54.42 -1.93
N GLN A 502 -30.96 53.81 -1.48
CA GLN A 502 -29.58 54.11 -1.90
C GLN A 502 -28.52 53.66 -0.88
N SER A 503 -27.59 52.85 -1.39
CA SER A 503 -26.17 52.73 -1.05
C SER A 503 -25.67 51.75 0.03
N ALA A 504 -24.74 50.92 -0.48
CA ALA A 504 -23.54 50.33 0.12
C ALA A 504 -23.63 48.92 0.75
N GLY A 505 -22.94 47.97 0.10
CA GLY A 505 -22.37 46.78 0.77
C GLY A 505 -22.44 45.45 0.02
N GLY A 506 -21.99 45.38 -1.24
CA GLY A 506 -21.69 44.13 -1.95
C GLY A 506 -20.20 44.01 -2.21
N SER A 507 -19.68 42.79 -2.42
CA SER A 507 -18.32 42.55 -2.90
C SER A 507 -18.13 43.14 -4.29
N ASP A 508 -17.80 44.42 -4.35
CA ASP A 508 -17.77 45.18 -5.60
C ASP A 508 -16.48 44.87 -6.38
N LEU A 509 -16.62 44.13 -7.48
CA LEU A 509 -15.68 44.20 -8.58
C LEU A 509 -15.65 45.64 -9.09
N ILE A 510 -14.48 46.28 -9.02
CA ILE A 510 -14.37 47.69 -9.37
C ILE A 510 -14.13 47.81 -10.87
N ALA A 511 -15.13 48.35 -11.57
CA ALA A 511 -15.00 48.65 -12.98
C ALA A 511 -14.14 49.90 -13.20
N ILE A 512 -13.00 49.73 -13.85
CA ILE A 512 -12.14 50.81 -14.32
C ILE A 512 -12.38 50.97 -15.82
N ASP A 513 -12.94 52.11 -16.22
CA ASP A 513 -13.12 52.46 -17.62
C ASP A 513 -11.89 53.22 -18.13
N ILE A 514 -11.17 52.60 -19.07
CA ILE A 514 -9.95 53.18 -19.63
C ILE A 514 -10.32 53.97 -20.88
N ALA A 515 -10.32 55.29 -20.75
CA ALA A 515 -10.49 56.16 -21.90
C ALA A 515 -9.30 56.04 -22.89
N PRO A 516 -9.53 56.13 -24.21
CA PRO A 516 -8.46 56.04 -25.22
C PRO A 516 -7.28 56.99 -24.99
N ALA A 517 -7.51 58.17 -24.42
CA ALA A 517 -6.49 59.18 -24.13
C ALA A 517 -5.51 58.81 -22.98
N VAL A 518 -5.83 57.76 -22.22
CA VAL A 518 -5.09 57.29 -21.03
C VAL A 518 -4.20 56.07 -21.35
N VAL A 519 -4.46 55.39 -22.47
CA VAL A 519 -3.70 54.21 -22.90
C VAL A 519 -2.20 54.56 -23.04
N GLY A 520 -1.33 53.75 -22.42
CA GLY A 520 0.12 53.96 -22.38
C GLY A 520 0.63 55.03 -21.38
N LYS A 521 -0.24 55.86 -20.79
CA LYS A 521 0.15 56.83 -19.74
C LYS A 521 0.09 56.18 -18.35
N PRO A 522 1.02 56.53 -17.43
CA PRO A 522 1.02 55.98 -16.09
C PRO A 522 -0.14 56.57 -15.27
N PHE A 523 -0.82 55.71 -14.51
CA PHE A 523 -1.77 56.12 -13.48
C PHE A 523 -1.56 55.26 -12.22
N THR A 524 -2.05 55.74 -11.08
CA THR A 524 -1.83 55.07 -9.79
C THR A 524 -3.13 54.54 -9.19
N ILE A 525 -3.04 53.32 -8.64
CA ILE A 525 -4.05 52.73 -7.77
C ILE A 525 -3.42 52.63 -6.37
N SER A 526 -4.03 53.30 -5.40
CA SER A 526 -3.58 53.29 -4.01
C SER A 526 -4.55 52.47 -3.16
N VAL A 527 -4.02 51.45 -2.49
CA VAL A 527 -4.72 50.53 -1.60
C VAL A 527 -4.23 50.79 -0.18
N ARG A 528 -5.10 51.20 0.75
CA ARG A 528 -4.78 51.25 2.19
C ARG A 528 -5.45 50.09 2.91
N VAL A 529 -4.70 49.40 3.76
CA VAL A 529 -5.19 48.21 4.49
C VAL A 529 -4.90 48.30 5.99
N ASP A 530 -5.82 47.77 6.80
CA ASP A 530 -5.74 47.70 8.26
C ASP A 530 -5.48 46.26 8.74
N PRO A 531 -4.43 45.98 9.54
CA PRO A 531 -4.20 44.66 10.11
C PRO A 531 -5.17 44.36 11.27
N LYS A 532 -5.92 43.26 11.17
CA LYS A 532 -6.76 42.76 12.26
C LYS A 532 -5.95 41.88 13.21
N ALA A 533 -5.26 42.49 14.17
CA ALA A 533 -4.67 41.85 15.36
C ALA A 533 -3.90 40.52 15.14
N VAL A 534 -2.84 40.53 14.32
CA VAL A 534 -1.91 39.39 14.13
C VAL A 534 -0.46 39.85 14.36
N PRO A 535 0.44 39.05 14.95
CA PRO A 535 1.86 39.40 15.11
C PRO A 535 2.57 39.49 13.75
N ALA A 536 3.60 40.33 13.68
CA ALA A 536 4.38 40.66 12.49
C ALA A 536 4.64 39.46 11.54
N GLY A 537 4.18 39.61 10.29
CA GLY A 537 4.34 38.63 9.21
C GLY A 537 4.32 39.28 7.83
N THR A 538 4.44 38.47 6.78
CA THR A 538 4.23 38.93 5.39
C THR A 538 2.74 39.02 5.07
N PHE A 539 2.32 39.94 4.20
CA PHE A 539 0.96 39.98 3.66
C PHE A 539 0.96 40.04 2.14
N SER A 540 -0.12 39.55 1.54
CA SER A 540 -0.27 39.50 0.09
C SER A 540 -1.50 40.27 -0.38
N ILE A 541 -1.36 40.97 -1.51
CA ILE A 541 -2.49 41.52 -2.28
C ILE A 541 -2.61 40.69 -3.56
N ALA A 542 -3.78 40.09 -3.81
CA ALA A 542 -4.05 39.36 -5.04
C ALA A 542 -4.86 40.20 -6.02
N LEU A 543 -4.40 40.27 -7.26
CA LEU A 543 -5.12 40.89 -8.38
C LEU A 543 -5.55 39.80 -9.36
N ASN A 544 -6.76 39.89 -9.92
CA ASN A 544 -7.20 38.96 -10.96
C ASN A 544 -6.31 38.99 -12.22
N SER A 545 -6.05 37.81 -12.77
CA SER A 545 -5.14 37.64 -13.92
C SER A 545 -5.60 38.37 -15.18
N SER A 546 -6.91 38.50 -15.41
CA SER A 546 -7.46 39.29 -16.51
C SER A 546 -7.08 40.76 -16.39
N PHE A 547 -7.21 41.35 -15.20
CA PHE A 547 -6.75 42.71 -14.92
C PHE A 547 -5.25 42.84 -15.13
N VAL A 548 -4.44 41.97 -14.52
CA VAL A 548 -2.97 42.01 -14.63
C VAL A 548 -2.49 41.86 -16.08
N SER A 549 -3.20 41.12 -16.93
CA SER A 549 -2.85 41.00 -18.35
C SER A 549 -3.13 42.27 -19.16
N ALA A 550 -4.12 43.07 -18.76
CA ALA A 550 -4.53 44.31 -19.42
C ALA A 550 -3.62 45.52 -19.10
N PHE A 551 -2.78 45.43 -18.07
CA PHE A 551 -1.89 46.50 -17.64
C PHE A 551 -0.43 46.05 -17.56
N ASP A 552 0.50 46.98 -17.75
CA ASP A 552 1.90 46.81 -17.34
C ASP A 552 2.09 47.45 -15.97
N VAL A 553 2.60 46.66 -15.01
CA VAL A 553 2.95 47.15 -13.67
C VAL A 553 4.29 47.87 -13.75
N VAL A 554 4.27 49.20 -13.66
CA VAL A 554 5.47 50.05 -13.76
C VAL A 554 6.27 50.04 -12.46
N SER A 555 5.58 50.18 -11.32
CA SER A 555 6.20 50.07 -10.00
C SER A 555 5.16 49.81 -8.92
N VAL A 556 5.58 49.15 -7.84
CA VAL A 556 4.78 48.95 -6.63
C VAL A 556 5.56 49.49 -5.44
N LYS A 557 4.91 50.30 -4.59
CA LYS A 557 5.49 50.85 -3.36
C LYS A 557 4.62 50.48 -2.16
N PRO A 558 5.17 49.93 -1.06
CA PRO A 558 6.56 49.50 -0.87
C PRO A 558 6.97 48.36 -1.83
N ALA A 559 8.27 48.11 -1.96
CA ALA A 559 8.76 47.04 -2.84
C ALA A 559 8.27 45.67 -2.37
N THR A 560 7.92 44.81 -3.31
CA THR A 560 7.42 43.46 -3.01
C THR A 560 8.55 42.54 -2.59
N SER A 561 8.29 41.62 -1.65
CA SER A 561 9.20 40.55 -1.27
C SER A 561 9.14 39.34 -2.22
N GLY A 562 8.08 39.24 -3.04
CA GLY A 562 7.91 38.20 -4.04
C GLY A 562 6.59 38.36 -4.82
N THR A 563 6.49 37.66 -5.96
CA THR A 563 5.26 37.57 -6.78
C THR A 563 5.01 36.14 -7.22
N SER A 564 3.77 35.67 -7.17
CA SER A 564 3.38 34.31 -7.57
C SER A 564 1.99 34.26 -8.21
N ASP A 565 1.73 33.29 -9.09
CA ASP A 565 0.46 33.11 -9.79
C ASP A 565 -0.22 31.79 -9.40
N TYR A 566 -1.42 31.84 -8.81
CA TYR A 566 -2.24 30.67 -8.45
C TYR A 566 -3.74 31.04 -8.53
N TRP A 567 -4.63 30.08 -8.81
CA TRP A 567 -6.09 30.29 -8.83
C TRP A 567 -6.60 31.45 -9.72
N GLY A 568 -5.91 31.75 -10.83
CA GLY A 568 -6.31 32.83 -11.73
C GLY A 568 -6.10 34.24 -11.16
N LYS A 569 -5.31 34.38 -10.09
CA LYS A 569 -4.88 35.66 -9.50
C LYS A 569 -3.35 35.73 -9.42
N ARG A 570 -2.80 36.95 -9.51
CA ARG A 570 -1.40 37.26 -9.25
C ARG A 570 -1.27 37.88 -7.86
N PHE A 571 -0.43 37.27 -7.03
CA PHE A 571 -0.19 37.70 -5.66
C PHE A 571 1.07 38.55 -5.59
N PHE A 572 0.98 39.70 -4.93
CA PHE A 572 2.10 40.59 -4.60
C PHE A 572 2.32 40.54 -3.09
N GLN A 573 3.49 40.03 -2.67
CA GLN A 573 3.82 39.82 -1.26
C GLN A 573 4.65 41.00 -0.71
N PHE A 574 4.41 41.36 0.54
CA PHE A 574 5.08 42.47 1.23
C PHE A 574 5.51 42.05 2.63
N SER A 575 6.66 42.54 3.09
CA SER A 575 7.13 42.36 4.46
C SER A 575 6.64 43.53 5.34
N MET A 576 6.01 43.26 6.48
CA MET A 576 5.53 44.30 7.40
C MET A 576 6.71 45.11 7.98
N ALA A 577 6.69 46.44 7.82
CA ALA A 577 7.72 47.32 8.39
C ALA A 577 7.18 48.32 9.43
N ALA A 578 5.94 48.85 9.31
CA ALA A 578 5.21 49.61 10.34
C ALA A 578 3.83 50.07 9.79
N GLU A 579 2.88 50.36 10.68
CA GLU A 579 1.51 50.82 10.39
C GLU A 579 1.43 52.34 10.07
N PRO A 580 0.48 52.82 9.23
CA PRO A 580 -0.47 52.10 8.38
C PRO A 580 0.11 51.72 7.01
N LEU A 581 -0.26 50.53 6.51
CA LEU A 581 0.24 49.94 5.27
C LEU A 581 -0.52 50.47 4.04
N GLY A 582 0.06 51.43 3.34
CA GLY A 582 -0.39 51.90 2.03
C GLY A 582 0.43 51.26 0.90
N VAL A 583 -0.23 50.59 -0.04
CA VAL A 583 0.37 50.03 -1.25
C VAL A 583 -0.09 50.83 -2.46
N VAL A 584 0.86 51.35 -3.24
CA VAL A 584 0.58 52.10 -4.47
C VAL A 584 1.10 51.32 -5.68
N PHE A 585 0.19 50.94 -6.57
CA PHE A 585 0.48 50.36 -7.87
C PHE A 585 0.52 51.47 -8.91
N THR A 586 1.62 51.61 -9.63
CA THR A 586 1.71 52.46 -10.83
C THR A 586 1.56 51.56 -12.05
N LEU A 587 0.54 51.81 -12.87
CA LEU A 587 0.12 50.95 -13.97
C LEU A 587 0.10 51.73 -15.30
N LYS A 588 0.28 51.02 -16.42
CA LYS A 588 0.02 51.52 -17.78
C LYS A 588 -0.98 50.60 -18.48
N ALA A 589 -2.06 51.15 -18.98
CA ALA A 589 -3.05 50.39 -19.76
C ALA A 589 -2.53 50.04 -21.15
N LYS A 590 -2.76 48.80 -21.60
CA LYS A 590 -2.39 48.33 -22.95
C LYS A 590 -3.44 48.65 -24.02
N ALA A 591 -4.71 48.76 -23.62
CA ALA A 591 -5.83 49.05 -24.51
C ALA A 591 -6.94 49.83 -23.77
N ALA A 592 -7.80 50.50 -24.53
CA ALA A 592 -8.98 51.18 -24.00
C ALA A 592 -10.11 50.18 -23.68
N GLY A 593 -11.02 50.58 -22.80
CA GLY A 593 -12.21 49.80 -22.44
C GLY A 593 -12.30 49.45 -20.95
N LYS A 594 -13.42 48.80 -20.60
CA LYS A 594 -13.77 48.47 -19.23
C LYS A 594 -12.97 47.27 -18.73
N GLN A 595 -12.23 47.44 -17.64
CA GLN A 595 -11.52 46.38 -16.93
C GLN A 595 -12.11 46.19 -15.54
N LEU A 596 -12.26 44.94 -15.11
CA LEU A 596 -12.75 44.63 -13.77
C LEU A 596 -11.54 44.35 -12.87
N LEU A 597 -11.40 45.18 -11.84
CA LEU A 597 -10.40 45.04 -10.80
C LEU A 597 -11.01 44.27 -9.63
N ASP A 598 -10.46 43.10 -9.36
CA ASP A 598 -10.70 42.34 -8.14
C ASP A 598 -9.45 42.41 -7.26
N ILE A 599 -9.58 42.96 -6.05
CA ILE A 599 -8.51 43.03 -5.07
C ILE A 599 -8.86 42.10 -3.92
N ASP A 600 -8.14 41.00 -3.84
CA ASP A 600 -8.28 40.03 -2.76
C ASP A 600 -7.22 40.28 -1.70
N LEU A 601 -7.63 40.39 -0.45
CA LEU A 601 -6.76 40.60 0.70
C LEU A 601 -6.82 39.36 1.60
N GLU A 602 -5.68 38.99 2.17
CA GLU A 602 -5.65 37.92 3.18
C GLU A 602 -6.64 38.23 4.32
N ARG A 603 -7.28 37.18 4.87
CA ARG A 603 -8.34 37.28 5.90
C ARG A 603 -7.94 38.11 7.14
N SER A 604 -6.64 38.32 7.35
CA SER A 604 -6.03 39.10 8.43
C SER A 604 -6.03 40.61 8.20
N PHE A 605 -6.47 41.11 7.03
CA PHE A 605 -6.46 42.52 6.67
C PHE A 605 -7.83 43.01 6.23
N THR A 606 -8.09 44.30 6.42
CA THR A 606 -9.32 44.96 5.95
C THR A 606 -8.95 46.10 5.01
N LEU A 607 -9.58 46.17 3.85
CA LEU A 607 -9.44 47.32 2.95
C LEU A 607 -10.02 48.55 3.65
N ILE A 608 -9.20 49.57 3.87
CA ILE A 608 -9.62 50.86 4.43
C ILE A 608 -10.08 51.79 3.31
N GLU A 609 -9.28 51.87 2.25
CA GLU A 609 -9.46 52.86 1.18
C GLU A 609 -8.87 52.34 -0.13
N LEU A 610 -9.58 52.54 -1.23
CA LEU A 610 -9.08 52.32 -2.58
C LEU A 610 -9.29 53.58 -3.43
N ASN A 611 -8.19 54.20 -3.86
CA ASN A 611 -8.23 55.40 -4.68
C ASN A 611 -7.51 55.18 -6.01
N THR A 612 -8.12 55.63 -7.09
CA THR A 612 -7.50 55.76 -8.41
C THR A 612 -7.18 57.22 -8.66
N THR A 613 -5.91 57.54 -8.93
CA THR A 613 -5.48 58.91 -9.21
C THR A 613 -4.66 58.91 -10.49
N MET A 614 -5.04 59.76 -11.43
CA MET A 614 -4.27 60.03 -12.64
C MET A 614 -3.57 61.38 -12.45
N SER A 615 -2.25 61.38 -12.28
CA SER A 615 -1.46 62.61 -12.34
C SER A 615 -1.18 62.90 -13.81
N VAL A 616 -1.82 63.94 -14.34
CA VAL A 616 -1.46 64.51 -15.64
C VAL A 616 -0.42 65.58 -15.34
N ASP A 617 0.82 65.37 -15.73
CA ASP A 617 1.83 66.43 -15.71
C ASP A 617 1.48 67.42 -16.83
N VAL A 618 0.63 68.39 -16.51
CA VAL A 618 0.45 69.58 -17.32
C VAL A 618 1.54 70.51 -16.85
N ALA A 619 2.48 70.83 -17.73
CA ALA A 619 3.58 71.74 -17.47
C ALA A 619 3.18 72.91 -16.55
N GLY A 620 3.59 72.82 -15.27
CA GLY A 620 3.53 73.90 -14.31
C GLY A 620 2.17 74.29 -13.74
N GLN A 621 1.34 73.35 -13.25
CA GLN A 621 0.43 73.60 -12.13
C GLN A 621 0.05 72.33 -11.37
#